data_AF-A0A8J9STJ1-F1
#
_entry.id   AF-A0A8J9STJ1-F1
#
_cell.length_a   1.000
_cell.length_b   1.000
_cell.length_c   1.000
_cell.angle_alpha   90.00
_cell.angle_beta   90.00
_cell.angle_gamma   90.00
#
_symmetry.space_group_name_H-M   'P 1'
#
loop_
_entity.id
_entity.type
_entity.pdbx_description
1 polymer ?
#
loop_
_entity_poly.entity_id
_entity_poly.type
_entity_poly.pdbx_seq_one_letter_code
_entity_poly.pdbx_strand_id
1 'polypeptide(L)'
;MAEYVGRTVWKSFPGHKEPFKGTITEYDEAAQFWLVKYDDGDQEELSDDELQAVLVDPAEAGPSGEGAQTKNRGRKKLLQPQRKRRATAQALAPAEGPSSEAVKGKRALRSPASTAAAERLAKKQKQDGKKQRLDGGEKAAPPGSPAATATQRKQQAKEMKLASPKKASGGSGGAKAHTIRRGAPTSGPLEGPTRFHNHVVYNGVAYIAGQTAKDHSVQDYAAQTKQVLEALDEQLEAAGSSRNNLLKANVLLKDIALGAETFNAIWEKWIDPKHAPARMTFEASLIHPDLLVEVDAIAAVPGDQT
;
A
#
# COMPACT_ATOMS: atom_id res chain seq x y z
N MET A 1 -7.58 27.86 25.63
CA MET A 1 -7.02 26.69 24.94
C MET A 1 -5.81 26.07 25.66
N ALA A 2 -5.11 26.74 26.60
CA ALA A 2 -4.14 26.11 27.51
C ALA A 2 -4.75 25.68 28.86
N GLU A 3 -6.08 25.65 28.96
CA GLU A 3 -6.83 25.59 30.23
C GLU A 3 -6.75 24.23 30.92
N TYR A 4 -6.38 23.18 30.17
CA TYR A 4 -6.30 21.82 30.67
C TYR A 4 -4.87 21.41 31.05
N VAL A 5 -3.84 22.17 30.68
CA VAL A 5 -2.46 21.85 31.09
C VAL A 5 -2.36 21.84 32.62
N GLY A 6 -1.80 20.76 33.17
CA GLY A 6 -1.70 20.51 34.61
C GLY A 6 -2.93 19.83 35.23
N ARG A 7 -4.03 19.63 34.49
CA ARG A 7 -5.17 18.86 34.99
C ARG A 7 -4.89 17.36 34.97
N THR A 8 -5.50 16.67 35.91
CA THR A 8 -5.48 15.21 35.99
C THR A 8 -6.48 14.60 35.03
N VAL A 9 -6.08 13.50 34.41
CA VAL A 9 -6.93 12.65 33.58
C VAL A 9 -6.90 11.21 34.10
N TRP A 10 -7.94 10.46 33.75
CA TRP A 10 -8.14 9.08 34.14
C TRP A 10 -8.54 8.26 32.93
N LYS A 11 -7.84 7.14 32.68
CA LYS A 11 -8.13 6.26 31.56
C LYS A 11 -8.17 4.80 31.98
N SER A 12 -9.28 4.13 31.69
CA SER A 12 -9.44 2.70 31.94
C SER A 12 -9.06 1.90 30.69
N PHE A 13 -8.20 0.89 30.85
CA PHE A 13 -7.81 -0.01 29.77
C PHE A 13 -8.40 -1.42 30.01
N PRO A 14 -8.88 -2.11 28.96
CA PRO A 14 -9.33 -3.49 29.08
C PRO A 14 -8.26 -4.39 29.69
N GLY A 15 -8.63 -5.14 30.73
CA GLY A 15 -7.69 -6.02 31.45
C GLY A 15 -7.07 -5.42 32.72
N HIS A 16 -7.27 -4.12 32.97
CA HIS A 16 -6.81 -3.46 34.20
C HIS A 16 -8.00 -3.18 35.13
N LYS A 17 -7.81 -3.44 36.43
CA LYS A 17 -8.86 -3.26 37.45
C LYS A 17 -9.03 -1.81 37.88
N GLU A 18 -7.97 -1.02 37.77
CA GLU A 18 -7.94 0.37 38.20
C GLU A 18 -7.65 1.29 37.00
N PRO A 19 -8.23 2.50 36.97
CA PRO A 19 -7.95 3.49 35.95
C PRO A 19 -6.54 4.05 36.13
N PHE A 20 -5.88 4.34 35.02
CA PHE A 20 -4.57 4.98 35.00
C PHE A 20 -4.76 6.47 35.17
N LYS A 21 -4.01 7.02 36.13
CA LYS A 21 -3.95 8.45 36.39
C LYS A 21 -2.84 9.08 35.56
N GLY A 22 -3.14 10.22 34.95
CA GLY A 22 -2.16 11.00 34.21
C GLY A 22 -2.36 12.50 34.38
N THR A 23 -1.42 13.26 33.85
CA THR A 23 -1.45 14.72 33.85
C THR A 23 -1.22 15.25 32.43
N ILE A 24 -2.01 16.24 32.05
CA ILE A 24 -1.86 16.93 30.78
C ILE A 24 -0.63 17.84 30.86
N THR A 25 0.35 17.62 30.00
CA THR A 25 1.63 18.35 30.04
C THR A 25 1.70 19.50 29.05
N GLU A 26 1.08 19.35 27.87
CA GLU A 26 1.21 20.32 26.79
C GLU A 26 0.01 20.25 25.83
N TYR A 27 -0.25 21.33 25.11
CA TYR A 27 -1.11 21.36 23.93
C TYR A 27 -0.31 21.86 22.72
N ASP A 28 -0.26 21.07 21.66
CA ASP A 28 0.34 21.49 20.40
C ASP A 28 -0.74 22.15 19.52
N GLU A 29 -0.70 23.48 19.40
CA GLU A 29 -1.66 24.23 18.59
C GLU A 29 -1.57 23.92 17.08
N ALA A 30 -0.38 23.57 16.59
CA ALA A 30 -0.16 23.30 15.17
C ALA A 30 -0.69 21.92 14.77
N ALA A 31 -0.56 20.94 15.67
CA ALA A 31 -1.00 19.58 15.44
C ALA A 31 -2.40 19.27 16.03
N GLN A 32 -2.93 20.15 16.88
CA GLN A 32 -4.24 20.06 17.54
C GLN A 32 -4.40 18.81 18.41
N PHE A 33 -3.41 18.51 19.25
CA PHE A 33 -3.49 17.45 20.25
C PHE A 33 -2.92 17.88 21.59
N TRP A 34 -3.34 17.17 22.63
CA TRP A 34 -2.88 17.29 24.00
C TRP A 34 -1.90 16.17 24.33
N LEU A 35 -0.75 16.51 24.89
CA LEU A 35 0.18 15.52 25.42
C LEU A 35 -0.20 15.20 26.86
N VAL A 36 -0.43 13.93 27.14
CA VAL A 36 -0.69 13.40 28.48
C VAL A 36 0.45 12.49 28.89
N LYS A 37 0.89 12.63 30.14
CA LYS A 37 1.83 11.70 30.77
C LYS A 37 1.13 10.96 31.91
N TYR A 38 1.12 9.63 31.84
CA TYR A 38 0.57 8.77 32.88
C TYR A 38 1.61 8.46 33.96
N ASP A 39 1.13 8.08 35.15
CA ASP A 39 1.98 7.82 36.33
C ASP A 39 2.91 6.60 36.14
N ASP A 40 2.57 5.69 35.22
CA ASP A 40 3.40 4.55 34.80
C ASP A 40 4.57 4.94 33.89
N GLY A 41 4.62 6.21 33.45
CA GLY A 41 5.67 6.76 32.60
C GLY A 41 5.31 6.83 31.12
N ASP A 42 4.16 6.28 30.72
CA ASP A 42 3.70 6.32 29.33
C ASP A 42 3.20 7.71 28.93
N GLN A 43 3.31 8.00 27.64
CA GLN A 43 2.86 9.25 27.05
C GLN A 43 1.89 8.98 25.90
N GLU A 44 0.85 9.80 25.81
CA GLU A 44 -0.19 9.69 24.80
C GLU A 44 -0.56 11.07 24.24
N GLU A 45 -0.84 11.13 22.94
CA GLU A 45 -1.39 12.30 22.26
C GLU A 45 -2.91 12.13 22.14
N LEU A 46 -3.69 13.04 22.70
CA LEU A 46 -5.16 13.00 22.69
C LEU A 46 -5.74 14.17 21.90
N SER A 47 -6.75 13.90 21.07
CA SER A 47 -7.58 14.96 20.50
C SER A 47 -8.49 15.61 21.55
N ASP A 48 -9.08 16.77 21.24
CA ASP A 48 -10.03 17.46 22.14
C ASP A 48 -11.18 16.53 22.58
N ASP A 49 -11.74 15.76 21.66
CA ASP A 49 -12.87 14.86 21.94
C ASP A 49 -12.47 13.72 22.88
N GLU A 50 -11.25 13.18 22.72
CA GLU A 50 -10.72 12.12 23.58
C GLU A 50 -10.34 12.67 24.96
N LEU A 51 -9.82 13.90 25.03
CA LEU A 51 -9.48 14.56 26.28
C LEU A 51 -10.70 14.71 27.19
N GLN A 52 -11.84 15.11 26.63
CA GLN A 52 -13.08 15.27 27.41
C GLN A 52 -13.54 13.95 28.04
N ALA A 53 -13.30 12.82 27.39
CA ALA A 53 -13.67 11.51 27.92
C ALA A 53 -12.81 11.08 29.12
N VAL A 54 -11.58 11.58 29.22
CA VAL A 54 -10.62 11.20 30.27
C VAL A 54 -10.46 12.25 31.38
N LEU A 55 -11.08 13.42 31.25
CA LEU A 55 -11.06 14.48 32.28
C LEU A 55 -12.00 14.20 33.46
N VAL A 56 -12.81 13.14 33.39
CA VAL A 56 -13.79 12.79 34.42
C VAL A 56 -13.15 11.83 35.42
N ASP A 57 -13.21 12.19 36.70
CA ASP A 57 -12.80 11.27 37.77
C ASP A 57 -13.78 10.08 37.82
N PRO A 58 -13.30 8.84 37.68
CA PRO A 58 -14.15 7.66 37.76
C PRO A 58 -14.84 7.48 39.12
N ALA A 59 -14.40 8.15 40.19
CA ALA A 59 -15.12 8.20 41.47
C ALA A 59 -16.35 9.13 41.43
N GLU A 60 -16.37 10.12 40.53
CA GLU A 60 -17.47 11.06 40.32
C GLU A 60 -18.44 10.60 39.21
N ALA A 61 -17.97 9.71 38.33
CA ALA A 61 -18.81 9.02 37.35
C ALA A 61 -19.58 7.88 38.04
N GLY A 62 -20.80 8.17 38.52
CA GLY A 62 -21.70 7.15 39.09
C GLY A 62 -21.90 5.93 38.18
N PRO A 63 -22.43 4.80 38.69
CA PRO A 63 -22.44 3.53 37.97
C PRO A 63 -23.32 3.59 36.71
N SER A 64 -22.74 3.97 35.58
CA SER A 64 -23.38 3.89 34.28
C SER A 64 -23.10 2.52 33.66
N GLY A 65 -24.18 1.78 33.41
CA GLY A 65 -24.18 0.44 32.85
C GLY A 65 -23.61 0.34 31.43
N GLU A 66 -23.59 -0.90 30.95
CA GLU A 66 -23.20 -1.33 29.61
C GLU A 66 -23.55 -0.32 28.50
N GLY A 67 -22.57 -0.04 27.64
CA GLY A 67 -22.80 0.41 26.27
C GLY A 67 -22.75 1.92 26.03
N ALA A 68 -21.58 2.42 25.64
CA ALA A 68 -21.46 3.57 24.77
C ALA A 68 -20.37 3.32 23.72
N GLN A 69 -20.75 2.58 22.66
CA GLN A 69 -20.02 2.61 21.40
C GLN A 69 -20.09 4.02 20.82
N THR A 70 -18.98 4.74 20.80
CA THR A 70 -18.84 5.97 20.01
C THR A 70 -18.71 5.60 18.54
N LYS A 71 -19.76 5.95 17.78
CA LYS A 71 -19.83 5.82 16.32
C LYS A 71 -18.83 6.78 15.69
N ASN A 72 -17.78 6.25 15.06
CA ASN A 72 -16.83 7.04 14.29
C ASN A 72 -17.47 7.50 12.97
N ARG A 73 -18.00 8.73 12.96
CA ARG A 73 -18.48 9.42 11.75
C ARG A 73 -17.27 10.08 11.10
N GLY A 74 -16.92 9.63 9.90
CA GLY A 74 -15.68 9.99 9.22
C GLY A 74 -15.42 11.48 9.03
N ARG A 75 -14.15 11.86 9.15
CA ARG A 75 -13.57 13.09 8.59
C ARG A 75 -12.17 12.82 8.03
N LYS A 76 -11.91 13.44 6.89
CA LYS A 76 -10.72 13.31 6.03
C LYS A 76 -9.44 13.61 6.80
N LYS A 77 -8.46 12.69 6.78
CA LYS A 77 -7.08 12.97 7.18
C LYS A 77 -6.44 13.92 6.16
N LEU A 78 -6.21 15.17 6.58
CA LEU A 78 -5.22 16.04 5.97
C LEU A 78 -3.84 15.42 6.31
N LEU A 79 -3.08 15.03 5.29
CA LEU A 79 -1.72 14.50 5.46
C LEU A 79 -0.85 15.55 6.17
N GLN A 80 -0.36 15.24 7.37
CA GLN A 80 0.78 15.94 7.94
C GLN A 80 2.10 15.23 7.55
N PRO A 81 3.21 15.96 7.32
CA PRO A 81 4.48 15.36 6.94
C PRO A 81 5.19 14.74 8.15
N GLN A 82 5.62 13.49 8.00
CA GLN A 82 6.48 12.77 8.95
C GLN A 82 7.78 13.54 9.22
N ARG A 83 8.05 13.90 10.48
CA ARG A 83 9.34 14.46 10.93
C ARG A 83 10.09 13.47 11.82
N LYS A 84 11.39 13.36 11.51
CA LYS A 84 12.37 12.42 12.06
C LYS A 84 12.55 12.58 13.57
N ARG A 85 12.53 11.45 14.29
CA ARG A 85 12.95 11.33 15.69
C ARG A 85 14.37 11.88 15.85
N ARG A 86 14.55 12.88 16.73
CA ARG A 86 15.86 13.38 17.14
C ARG A 86 16.29 12.59 18.39
N ALA A 87 17.35 11.80 18.26
CA ALA A 87 18.01 11.16 19.40
C ALA A 87 18.86 12.21 20.13
N THR A 88 18.67 12.33 21.45
CA THR A 88 19.54 13.13 22.31
C THR A 88 20.57 12.21 22.94
N ALA A 89 21.82 12.33 22.49
CA ALA A 89 22.99 11.72 23.12
C ALA A 89 23.48 12.61 24.28
N GLN A 90 23.79 11.99 25.42
CA GLN A 90 24.50 12.63 26.52
C GLN A 90 25.91 12.05 26.63
N ALA A 91 26.91 12.92 26.61
CA ALA A 91 28.34 12.62 26.59
C ALA A 91 28.94 12.66 28.00
N LEU A 92 29.87 11.75 28.28
CA LEU A 92 30.90 11.84 29.34
C LEU A 92 32.17 11.11 28.84
N ALA A 93 33.32 11.74 29.01
CA ALA A 93 34.67 11.24 28.71
C ALA A 93 35.66 11.94 29.69
N PRO A 94 36.94 11.54 29.81
CA PRO A 94 37.59 10.23 29.69
C PRO A 94 38.55 9.94 30.88
N ALA A 95 39.21 8.76 30.91
CA ALA A 95 40.44 8.55 31.68
C ALA A 95 41.39 7.56 30.95
N GLU A 96 42.53 8.11 30.51
CA GLU A 96 43.94 7.63 30.48
C GLU A 96 44.28 6.11 30.42
N GLY A 97 45.19 5.75 29.49
CA GLY A 97 45.98 4.49 29.45
C GLY A 97 47.21 4.52 30.38
N PRO A 98 48.34 3.79 30.17
CA PRO A 98 48.84 3.03 28.99
C PRO A 98 49.18 1.55 29.34
N SER A 99 49.72 0.63 28.50
CA SER A 99 50.95 0.66 27.69
C SER A 99 51.16 -0.62 26.82
N SER A 100 51.77 -0.42 25.63
CA SER A 100 52.81 -1.18 24.85
C SER A 100 52.91 -2.74 24.91
N GLU A 101 53.29 -3.52 23.88
CA GLU A 101 54.35 -3.44 22.83
C GLU A 101 53.96 -4.30 21.58
N ALA A 102 54.09 -3.84 20.31
CA ALA A 102 55.20 -4.02 19.33
C ALA A 102 55.63 -5.50 19.07
N VAL A 103 55.72 -6.06 17.84
CA VAL A 103 56.69 -5.73 16.75
C VAL A 103 56.40 -6.49 15.43
N LYS A 104 56.53 -5.75 14.30
CA LYS A 104 56.95 -6.03 12.89
C LYS A 104 56.61 -7.34 12.14
N GLY A 105 56.19 -7.13 10.88
CA GLY A 105 56.58 -7.99 9.74
C GLY A 105 56.01 -7.52 8.39
N LYS A 106 56.85 -6.90 7.55
CA LYS A 106 56.51 -6.35 6.21
C LYS A 106 56.39 -7.46 5.14
N ARG A 107 55.43 -7.34 4.20
CA ARG A 107 55.71 -7.39 2.74
C ARG A 107 54.49 -7.02 1.90
N ALA A 108 54.74 -6.13 0.94
CA ALA A 108 53.82 -5.68 -0.10
C ALA A 108 53.60 -6.76 -1.17
N LEU A 109 52.39 -6.82 -1.75
CA LEU A 109 52.10 -7.21 -3.14
C LEU A 109 50.63 -6.90 -3.49
N ARG A 110 50.45 -6.04 -4.50
CA ARG A 110 49.35 -5.91 -5.48
C ARG A 110 47.92 -5.50 -5.03
N SER A 111 47.48 -4.40 -5.62
CA SER A 111 46.13 -3.81 -5.60
C SER A 111 45.12 -4.57 -6.51
N PRO A 112 43.84 -4.15 -6.63
CA PRO A 112 42.68 -5.02 -6.42
C PRO A 112 41.97 -5.44 -7.72
N ALA A 113 41.21 -6.53 -7.66
CA ALA A 113 40.25 -6.92 -8.69
C ALA A 113 38.86 -7.05 -8.07
N SER A 114 37.93 -6.17 -8.45
CA SER A 114 36.51 -6.44 -8.72
C SER A 114 35.62 -5.19 -8.60
N THR A 115 35.82 -4.21 -9.49
CA THR A 115 34.77 -3.25 -9.86
C THR A 115 34.90 -2.96 -11.35
N ALA A 116 34.35 -3.86 -12.17
CA ALA A 116 34.25 -3.68 -13.62
C ALA A 116 33.04 -4.47 -14.16
N ALA A 117 31.84 -4.16 -13.66
CA ALA A 117 30.58 -4.63 -14.23
C ALA A 117 29.41 -3.72 -13.83
N ALA A 118 29.53 -2.40 -14.04
CA ALA A 118 28.38 -1.48 -13.81
C ALA A 118 28.36 -0.18 -14.64
N GLU A 119 29.35 0.12 -15.49
CA GLU A 119 29.33 1.36 -16.29
C GLU A 119 29.76 1.13 -17.75
N ARG A 120 28.92 0.46 -18.56
CA ARG A 120 29.14 0.38 -20.02
C ARG A 120 27.88 0.26 -20.88
N LEU A 121 26.77 0.92 -20.51
CA LEU A 121 25.60 1.01 -21.40
C LEU A 121 24.83 2.33 -21.28
N ALA A 122 25.53 3.45 -21.40
CA ALA A 122 24.92 4.74 -21.71
C ALA A 122 25.97 5.65 -22.38
N LYS A 123 26.01 5.62 -23.72
CA LYS A 123 26.64 6.56 -24.68
C LYS A 123 27.28 5.80 -25.85
N LYS A 124 26.45 5.33 -26.78
CA LYS A 124 26.89 5.05 -28.16
C LYS A 124 25.70 5.06 -29.11
N GLN A 125 25.25 6.26 -29.50
CA GLN A 125 24.49 6.54 -30.72
C GLN A 125 24.34 8.07 -30.87
N LYS A 126 25.47 8.76 -31.02
CA LYS A 126 25.51 10.15 -31.52
C LYS A 126 26.92 10.52 -31.98
N GLN A 127 27.39 9.84 -33.01
CA GLN A 127 28.49 10.28 -33.88
C GLN A 127 28.71 9.17 -34.89
N ASP A 128 28.16 9.37 -36.10
CA ASP A 128 28.80 9.09 -37.38
C ASP A 128 27.75 9.29 -38.47
N GLY A 129 27.97 10.28 -39.33
CA GLY A 129 27.02 10.70 -40.36
C GLY A 129 26.91 12.22 -40.56
N LYS A 130 27.99 12.98 -40.37
CA LYS A 130 28.08 14.37 -40.85
C LYS A 130 29.50 14.75 -41.27
N LYS A 131 29.87 14.33 -42.48
CA LYS A 131 30.91 14.84 -43.40
C LYS A 131 30.41 14.38 -44.78
N GLN A 132 30.21 15.16 -45.83
CA GLN A 132 30.63 16.51 -46.21
C GLN A 132 29.51 17.11 -47.09
N ARG A 133 29.37 18.44 -47.00
CA ARG A 133 28.83 19.27 -48.08
C ARG A 133 30.00 19.67 -48.98
N LEU A 134 29.79 19.71 -50.28
CA LEU A 134 30.16 20.77 -51.23
C LEU A 134 29.90 20.24 -52.65
N ASP A 135 28.81 20.67 -53.29
CA ASP A 135 28.91 21.44 -54.53
C ASP A 135 27.59 22.14 -54.86
N GLY A 136 27.71 23.23 -55.62
CA GLY A 136 26.72 24.30 -55.79
C GLY A 136 25.43 23.96 -56.54
N GLY A 137 24.45 24.86 -56.42
CA GLY A 137 23.18 24.75 -57.15
C GLY A 137 22.07 25.60 -56.57
N GLU A 138 22.16 26.91 -56.77
CA GLU A 138 21.06 27.87 -56.61
C GLU A 138 19.83 27.45 -57.44
N LYS A 139 18.64 27.36 -56.81
CA LYS A 139 17.36 27.64 -57.47
C LYS A 139 16.22 27.83 -56.47
N ALA A 140 15.46 28.88 -56.74
CA ALA A 140 14.36 29.43 -55.96
C ALA A 140 13.17 28.49 -55.77
N ALA A 141 12.40 28.74 -54.72
CA ALA A 141 11.08 28.14 -54.48
C ALA A 141 10.05 28.59 -55.52
N PRO A 142 9.18 27.71 -56.03
CA PRO A 142 7.95 28.12 -56.71
C PRO A 142 6.78 28.25 -55.71
N PRO A 143 5.92 29.28 -55.83
CA PRO A 143 4.69 29.39 -55.06
C PRO A 143 3.52 28.68 -55.78
N GLY A 144 2.60 28.12 -54.99
CA GLY A 144 1.23 27.82 -55.41
C GLY A 144 0.97 26.43 -55.98
N SER A 145 0.21 25.61 -55.24
CA SER A 145 -0.63 24.56 -55.83
C SER A 145 -2.10 25.01 -55.79
N PRO A 146 -2.88 24.80 -56.87
CA PRO A 146 -4.20 25.39 -57.02
C PRO A 146 -5.26 24.67 -56.17
N ALA A 147 -6.21 25.45 -55.66
CA ALA A 147 -7.44 24.94 -55.06
C ALA A 147 -8.22 24.11 -56.10
N ALA A 148 -8.65 22.91 -55.72
CA ALA A 148 -9.51 22.06 -56.53
C ALA A 148 -10.77 22.83 -57.00
N THR A 149 -11.09 22.72 -58.30
CA THR A 149 -12.23 23.41 -58.90
C THR A 149 -13.56 22.84 -58.38
N ALA A 150 -14.60 23.68 -58.36
CA ALA A 150 -15.94 23.33 -57.86
C ALA A 150 -16.56 22.07 -58.51
N THR A 151 -16.10 21.70 -59.71
CA THR A 151 -16.48 20.48 -60.42
C THR A 151 -15.91 19.21 -59.78
N GLN A 152 -14.66 19.25 -59.28
CA GLN A 152 -14.04 18.12 -58.57
C GLN A 152 -14.66 17.88 -57.20
N ARG A 153 -15.11 18.94 -56.51
CA ARG A 153 -15.87 18.82 -55.24
C ARG A 153 -17.26 18.20 -55.44
N LYS A 154 -17.91 18.43 -56.58
CA LYS A 154 -19.21 17.81 -56.90
C LYS A 154 -19.11 16.34 -57.27
N GLN A 155 -18.00 15.88 -57.85
CA GLN A 155 -17.78 14.47 -58.15
C GLN A 155 -17.48 13.65 -56.88
N GLN A 156 -16.63 14.13 -55.97
CA GLN A 156 -16.40 13.48 -54.66
C GLN A 156 -17.66 13.46 -53.78
N ALA A 157 -18.53 14.48 -53.85
CA ALA A 157 -19.79 14.50 -53.11
C ALA A 157 -20.85 13.53 -53.66
N LYS A 158 -20.72 13.05 -54.90
CA LYS A 158 -21.65 12.10 -55.53
C LYS A 158 -21.27 10.65 -55.20
N GLU A 159 -19.99 10.35 -55.00
CA GLU A 159 -19.50 9.03 -54.56
C GLU A 159 -19.71 8.79 -53.06
N MET A 160 -19.71 9.83 -52.22
CA MET A 160 -20.04 9.72 -50.79
C MET A 160 -21.55 9.58 -50.49
N LYS A 161 -22.44 9.62 -51.49
CA LYS A 161 -23.90 9.45 -51.31
C LYS A 161 -24.41 8.02 -51.52
N LEU A 162 -23.52 7.06 -51.83
CA LEU A 162 -23.86 5.64 -51.97
C LEU A 162 -23.21 4.75 -50.89
N ALA A 163 -23.12 5.27 -49.66
CA ALA A 163 -22.86 4.47 -48.47
C ALA A 163 -23.77 4.99 -47.34
N SER A 164 -25.08 4.70 -47.48
CA SER A 164 -26.01 4.92 -46.37
C SER A 164 -25.66 3.93 -45.24
N PRO A 165 -25.55 4.37 -43.98
CA PRO A 165 -25.35 3.45 -42.88
C PRO A 165 -26.61 2.58 -42.77
N LYS A 166 -26.44 1.26 -42.89
CA LYS A 166 -27.50 0.31 -42.51
C LYS A 166 -27.87 0.64 -41.06
N LYS A 167 -29.16 0.91 -40.82
CA LYS A 167 -29.76 0.95 -39.48
C LYS A 167 -29.21 -0.25 -38.70
N ALA A 168 -28.38 0.02 -37.69
CA ALA A 168 -28.16 -0.94 -36.63
C ALA A 168 -29.55 -1.26 -36.08
N SER A 169 -30.00 -2.49 -36.29
CA SER A 169 -31.10 -3.05 -35.54
C SER A 169 -30.73 -2.86 -34.07
N GLY A 170 -31.53 -2.04 -33.37
CA GLY A 170 -31.42 -1.87 -31.94
C GLY A 170 -31.67 -3.21 -31.28
N GLY A 171 -30.61 -3.99 -31.10
CA GLY A 171 -30.55 -4.96 -30.03
C GLY A 171 -30.69 -4.17 -28.75
N SER A 172 -31.82 -4.32 -28.07
CA SER A 172 -31.95 -3.89 -26.70
C SER A 172 -30.90 -4.64 -25.90
N GLY A 173 -29.70 -4.05 -25.77
CA GLY A 173 -28.72 -4.46 -24.78
C GLY A 173 -29.35 -4.17 -23.43
N GLY A 174 -30.19 -5.10 -22.96
CA GLY A 174 -30.72 -5.06 -21.62
C GLY A 174 -29.52 -4.94 -20.71
N ALA A 175 -29.42 -3.83 -19.97
CA ALA A 175 -28.37 -3.63 -18.99
C ALA A 175 -28.32 -4.89 -18.12
N LYS A 176 -27.26 -5.70 -18.24
CA LYS A 176 -27.08 -6.87 -17.38
C LYS A 176 -27.20 -6.34 -15.96
N ALA A 177 -28.16 -6.87 -15.19
CA ALA A 177 -28.34 -6.47 -13.81
C ALA A 177 -26.99 -6.62 -13.09
N HIS A 178 -26.51 -5.55 -12.47
CA HIS A 178 -25.24 -5.53 -11.75
C HIS A 178 -25.41 -6.32 -10.45
N THR A 179 -25.36 -7.65 -10.56
CA THR A 179 -25.57 -8.56 -9.44
C THR A 179 -24.29 -8.74 -8.66
N ILE A 180 -24.36 -8.54 -7.34
CA ILE A 180 -23.26 -8.86 -6.42
C ILE A 180 -23.19 -10.38 -6.26
N ARG A 181 -22.06 -11.00 -6.61
CA ARG A 181 -21.78 -12.41 -6.32
C ARG A 181 -20.91 -12.52 -5.07
N ARG A 182 -21.15 -13.53 -4.25
CA ARG A 182 -20.41 -13.72 -2.99
C ARG A 182 -19.90 -15.16 -2.92
N GLY A 183 -18.65 -15.31 -2.49
CA GLY A 183 -18.07 -16.60 -2.19
C GLY A 183 -18.61 -17.20 -0.90
N ALA A 184 -18.09 -18.37 -0.52
CA ALA A 184 -18.41 -18.99 0.75
C ALA A 184 -18.18 -18.00 1.92
N PRO A 185 -19.11 -17.89 2.87
CA PRO A 185 -18.87 -17.16 4.11
C PRO A 185 -17.78 -17.86 4.91
N THR A 186 -16.97 -17.10 5.64
CA THR A 186 -15.83 -17.63 6.42
C THR A 186 -16.27 -18.43 7.66
N SER A 187 -17.56 -18.71 7.82
CA SER A 187 -18.12 -19.48 8.93
C SER A 187 -18.63 -20.86 8.49
N GLY A 188 -17.87 -21.88 8.87
CA GLY A 188 -18.33 -23.23 9.21
C GLY A 188 -17.18 -23.96 9.91
N PRO A 189 -17.36 -24.91 10.86
CA PRO A 189 -18.50 -25.27 11.71
C PRO A 189 -18.43 -24.62 13.11
N LEU A 190 -18.37 -23.28 13.18
CA LEU A 190 -18.68 -22.55 14.40
C LEU A 190 -19.94 -21.73 14.12
N GLU A 191 -21.07 -22.15 14.72
CA GLU A 191 -22.41 -21.60 14.52
C GLU A 191 -22.52 -20.14 15.01
N GLY A 192 -21.98 -19.20 14.23
CA GLY A 192 -22.08 -17.76 14.48
C GLY A 192 -22.53 -16.99 13.23
N PRO A 193 -22.95 -15.72 13.38
CA PRO A 193 -23.38 -14.92 12.23
C PRO A 193 -22.22 -14.71 11.24
N THR A 194 -22.54 -14.75 9.94
CA THR A 194 -21.58 -14.45 8.86
C THR A 194 -20.94 -13.08 9.08
N ARG A 195 -19.63 -13.05 9.35
CA ARG A 195 -18.87 -11.80 9.53
C ARG A 195 -18.46 -11.18 8.20
N PHE A 196 -18.00 -12.01 7.26
CA PHE A 196 -17.60 -11.62 5.91
C PHE A 196 -17.64 -12.83 4.95
N HIS A 197 -17.53 -12.55 3.65
CA HIS A 197 -17.34 -13.56 2.61
C HIS A 197 -15.88 -13.58 2.18
N ASN A 198 -15.33 -14.75 1.85
CA ASN A 198 -13.94 -14.85 1.41
C ASN A 198 -13.67 -14.07 0.12
N HIS A 199 -14.69 -13.87 -0.70
CA HIS A 199 -14.66 -12.90 -1.79
C HIS A 199 -16.05 -12.32 -2.10
N VAL A 200 -16.06 -11.13 -2.69
CA VAL A 200 -17.25 -10.47 -3.24
C VAL A 200 -16.92 -9.97 -4.64
N VAL A 201 -17.77 -10.25 -5.62
CA VAL A 201 -17.60 -9.76 -6.99
C VAL A 201 -18.69 -8.76 -7.33
N TYR A 202 -18.27 -7.61 -7.84
CA TYR A 202 -19.15 -6.57 -8.38
C TYR A 202 -18.54 -5.97 -9.64
N ASN A 203 -19.32 -5.90 -10.72
CA ASN A 203 -18.94 -5.28 -11.99
C ASN A 203 -17.58 -5.70 -12.55
N GLY A 204 -17.30 -7.01 -12.55
CA GLY A 204 -16.03 -7.53 -13.07
C GLY A 204 -14.83 -7.26 -12.16
N VAL A 205 -15.06 -6.91 -10.89
CA VAL A 205 -14.01 -6.74 -9.88
C VAL A 205 -14.29 -7.66 -8.70
N ALA A 206 -13.32 -8.51 -8.36
CA ALA A 206 -13.30 -9.34 -7.17
C ALA A 206 -12.55 -8.62 -6.04
N TYR A 207 -13.18 -8.57 -4.87
CA TYR A 207 -12.59 -8.15 -3.61
C TYR A 207 -12.38 -9.41 -2.77
N ILE A 208 -11.12 -9.78 -2.54
CA ILE A 208 -10.74 -10.97 -1.80
C ILE A 208 -10.42 -10.56 -0.36
N ALA A 209 -11.02 -11.24 0.62
CA ALA A 209 -10.73 -11.03 2.03
C ALA A 209 -9.29 -11.46 2.36
N GLY A 210 -8.78 -11.04 3.53
CA GLY A 210 -7.48 -11.46 4.02
C GLY A 210 -7.34 -12.98 4.09
N GLN A 211 -6.33 -13.51 3.41
CA GLN A 211 -5.98 -14.93 3.45
C GLN A 211 -4.82 -15.12 4.43
N THR A 212 -4.97 -16.09 5.32
CA THR A 212 -4.01 -16.49 6.33
C THR A 212 -3.62 -17.97 6.15
N ALA A 213 -2.54 -18.42 6.76
CA ALA A 213 -2.20 -19.84 6.77
C ALA A 213 -3.30 -20.64 7.48
N LYS A 214 -3.68 -21.81 6.92
CA LYS A 214 -4.63 -22.74 7.55
C LYS A 214 -3.97 -23.48 8.71
N ASP A 215 -2.70 -23.86 8.52
CA ASP A 215 -1.82 -24.38 9.57
C ASP A 215 -0.75 -23.34 9.92
N HIS A 216 -0.92 -22.72 11.09
CA HIS A 216 0.00 -21.75 11.67
C HIS A 216 0.77 -22.32 12.87
N SER A 217 0.71 -23.63 13.12
CA SER A 217 1.51 -24.28 14.17
C SER A 217 3.01 -24.17 13.89
N VAL A 218 3.39 -24.10 12.62
CA VAL A 218 4.76 -23.85 12.17
C VAL A 218 5.02 -22.35 12.10
N GLN A 219 5.95 -21.88 12.94
CA GLN A 219 6.42 -20.49 12.98
C GLN A 219 7.49 -20.23 11.92
N ASP A 220 7.14 -20.44 10.64
CA ASP A 220 8.03 -20.23 9.49
C ASP A 220 7.34 -19.38 8.41
N TYR A 221 7.98 -18.26 8.04
CA TYR A 221 7.47 -17.37 7.00
C TYR A 221 7.35 -18.06 5.65
N ALA A 222 8.26 -18.97 5.30
CA ALA A 222 8.21 -19.62 4.00
C ALA A 222 7.00 -20.57 3.89
N ALA A 223 6.76 -21.39 4.92
CA ALA A 223 5.63 -22.29 5.00
C ALA A 223 4.30 -21.53 4.98
N GLN A 224 4.13 -20.50 5.84
CA GLN A 224 2.89 -19.74 5.91
C GLN A 224 2.65 -18.92 4.63
N THR A 225 3.69 -18.33 4.02
CA THR A 225 3.53 -17.58 2.76
C THR A 225 3.00 -18.48 1.63
N LYS A 226 3.50 -19.71 1.51
CA LYS A 226 3.00 -20.65 0.48
C LYS A 226 1.53 -20.97 0.67
N GLN A 227 1.11 -21.27 1.90
CA GLN A 227 -0.29 -21.53 2.23
C GLN A 227 -1.19 -20.32 1.94
N VAL A 228 -0.73 -19.12 2.29
CA VAL A 228 -1.48 -17.88 2.03
C VAL A 228 -1.65 -17.63 0.53
N LEU A 229 -0.61 -17.83 -0.28
CA LEU A 229 -0.69 -17.64 -1.72
C LEU A 229 -1.53 -18.72 -2.40
N GLU A 230 -1.50 -19.96 -1.90
CA GLU A 230 -2.40 -21.04 -2.34
C GLU A 230 -3.86 -20.73 -2.02
N ALA A 231 -4.17 -20.28 -0.79
CA ALA A 231 -5.50 -19.84 -0.41
C ALA A 231 -5.98 -18.64 -1.25
N LEU A 232 -5.07 -17.73 -1.61
CA LEU A 232 -5.36 -16.61 -2.49
C LEU A 232 -5.74 -17.08 -3.90
N ASP A 233 -5.03 -18.06 -4.47
CA ASP A 233 -5.41 -18.66 -5.75
C ASP A 233 -6.78 -19.33 -5.66
N GLU A 234 -7.05 -20.13 -4.61
CA GLU A 234 -8.36 -20.77 -4.39
C GLU A 234 -9.49 -19.73 -4.43
N GLN A 235 -9.31 -18.57 -3.78
CA GLN A 235 -10.32 -17.51 -3.77
C GLN A 235 -10.42 -16.75 -5.10
N LEU A 236 -9.30 -16.51 -5.79
CA LEU A 236 -9.31 -15.91 -7.11
C LEU A 236 -10.04 -16.80 -8.11
N GLU A 237 -9.77 -18.10 -8.13
CA GLU A 237 -10.45 -19.07 -8.98
C GLU A 237 -11.95 -19.13 -8.67
N ALA A 238 -12.32 -19.21 -7.39
CA ALA A 238 -13.73 -19.21 -6.97
C ALA A 238 -14.48 -17.93 -7.38
N ALA A 239 -13.78 -16.80 -7.49
CA ALA A 239 -14.34 -15.54 -7.98
C ALA A 239 -14.46 -15.46 -9.52
N GLY A 240 -13.87 -16.43 -10.25
CA GLY A 240 -13.74 -16.43 -11.71
C GLY A 240 -12.56 -15.57 -12.21
N SER A 241 -11.52 -15.43 -11.40
CA SER A 241 -10.31 -14.65 -11.69
C SER A 241 -9.07 -15.54 -11.67
N SER A 242 -7.89 -14.93 -11.67
CA SER A 242 -6.60 -15.59 -11.45
C SER A 242 -5.57 -14.57 -11.00
N ARG A 243 -4.40 -15.02 -10.54
CA ARG A 243 -3.32 -14.12 -10.11
C ARG A 243 -2.84 -13.14 -11.20
N ASN A 244 -2.98 -13.49 -12.48
CA ASN A 244 -2.64 -12.61 -13.60
C ASN A 244 -3.63 -11.44 -13.77
N ASN A 245 -4.76 -11.50 -13.09
CA ASN A 245 -5.77 -10.45 -13.09
C ASN A 245 -5.75 -9.64 -11.79
N LEU A 246 -4.75 -9.82 -10.93
CA LEU A 246 -4.60 -9.00 -9.72
C LEU A 246 -4.39 -7.53 -10.12
N LEU A 247 -5.20 -6.66 -9.51
CA LEU A 247 -5.09 -5.21 -9.65
C LEU A 247 -4.27 -4.62 -8.49
N LYS A 248 -4.54 -5.12 -7.27
CA LYS A 248 -3.94 -4.65 -6.02
C LYS A 248 -3.77 -5.82 -5.05
N ALA A 249 -2.66 -5.84 -4.33
CA ALA A 249 -2.47 -6.68 -3.14
C ALA A 249 -1.95 -5.84 -1.97
N ASN A 250 -2.47 -6.10 -0.77
CA ASN A 250 -1.88 -5.65 0.48
C ASN A 250 -1.30 -6.85 1.23
N VAL A 251 -0.05 -6.72 1.66
CA VAL A 251 0.69 -7.76 2.36
C VAL A 251 0.98 -7.26 3.76
N LEU A 252 0.49 -8.00 4.75
CA LEU A 252 0.76 -7.75 6.16
C LEU A 252 1.76 -8.81 6.62
N LEU A 253 2.88 -8.35 7.18
CA LEU A 253 3.86 -9.21 7.84
C LEU A 253 3.86 -8.89 9.32
N LYS A 254 3.94 -9.91 10.18
CA LYS A 254 3.98 -9.70 11.64
C LYS A 254 5.25 -8.98 12.08
N ASP A 255 6.36 -9.33 11.45
CA ASP A 255 7.67 -8.71 11.59
C ASP A 255 8.25 -8.56 10.18
N ILE A 256 8.30 -7.32 9.68
CA ILE A 256 8.74 -7.05 8.31
C ILE A 256 10.24 -7.25 8.15
N ALA A 257 11.03 -7.05 9.22
CA ALA A 257 12.48 -7.23 9.19
C ALA A 257 12.86 -8.71 9.04
N LEU A 258 12.08 -9.62 9.64
CA LEU A 258 12.27 -11.06 9.52
C LEU A 258 11.61 -11.66 8.28
N GLY A 259 10.43 -11.17 7.89
CA GLY A 259 9.60 -11.82 6.87
C GLY A 259 9.79 -11.34 5.43
N ALA A 260 10.25 -10.10 5.21
CA ALA A 260 10.14 -9.47 3.89
C ALA A 260 10.96 -10.17 2.79
N GLU A 261 12.19 -10.58 3.09
CA GLU A 261 13.05 -11.24 2.10
C GLU A 261 12.46 -12.59 1.67
N THR A 262 12.05 -13.41 2.65
CA THR A 262 11.41 -14.71 2.41
C THR A 262 10.11 -14.57 1.63
N PHE A 263 9.25 -13.61 2.02
CA PHE A 263 8.01 -13.34 1.32
C PHE A 263 8.26 -12.93 -0.13
N ASN A 264 9.18 -11.99 -0.38
CA ASN A 264 9.49 -11.51 -1.73
C ASN A 264 10.00 -12.65 -2.63
N ALA A 265 10.91 -13.49 -2.13
CA ALA A 265 11.46 -14.60 -2.91
C ALA A 265 10.40 -15.63 -3.33
N ILE A 266 9.34 -15.81 -2.53
CA ILE A 266 8.22 -16.70 -2.86
C ILE A 266 7.23 -15.99 -3.78
N TRP A 267 6.88 -14.75 -3.46
CA TRP A 267 5.99 -13.90 -4.27
C TRP A 267 6.48 -13.78 -5.72
N GLU A 268 7.76 -13.52 -5.93
CA GLU A 268 8.37 -13.36 -7.26
C GLU A 268 8.32 -14.64 -8.11
N LYS A 269 8.30 -15.81 -7.47
CA LYS A 269 8.13 -17.10 -8.16
C LYS A 269 6.67 -17.41 -8.45
N TRP A 270 5.77 -16.89 -7.61
CA TRP A 270 4.34 -17.13 -7.70
C TRP A 270 3.66 -16.21 -8.73
N ILE A 271 4.09 -14.94 -8.83
CA ILE A 271 3.51 -13.96 -9.76
C ILE A 271 4.15 -14.04 -11.16
N ASP A 272 3.37 -13.77 -12.21
CA ASP A 272 3.94 -13.45 -13.53
C ASP A 272 4.39 -11.97 -13.52
N PRO A 273 5.69 -11.67 -13.75
CA PRO A 273 6.19 -10.30 -13.72
C PRO A 273 5.52 -9.37 -14.74
N LYS A 274 4.93 -9.89 -15.82
CA LYS A 274 4.16 -9.09 -16.80
C LYS A 274 2.81 -8.62 -16.27
N HIS A 275 2.31 -9.28 -15.23
CA HIS A 275 0.99 -9.09 -14.65
C HIS A 275 1.08 -8.77 -13.15
N ALA A 276 2.21 -8.23 -12.70
CA ALA A 276 2.40 -7.89 -11.29
C ALA A 276 1.40 -6.80 -10.86
N PRO A 277 0.68 -6.97 -9.74
CA PRO A 277 -0.28 -5.97 -9.28
C PRO A 277 0.40 -4.77 -8.65
N ALA A 278 -0.36 -3.68 -8.47
CA ALA A 278 0.03 -2.70 -7.47
C ALA A 278 0.14 -3.41 -6.10
N ARG A 279 1.22 -3.19 -5.35
CA ARG A 279 1.46 -3.89 -4.08
C ARG A 279 1.84 -2.91 -2.97
N MET A 280 1.35 -3.14 -1.76
CA MET A 280 1.80 -2.46 -0.55
C MET A 280 2.12 -3.52 0.49
N THR A 281 3.22 -3.35 1.22
CA THR A 281 3.66 -4.25 2.28
C THR A 281 3.92 -3.43 3.52
N PHE A 282 3.39 -3.85 4.67
CA PHE A 282 3.57 -3.18 5.95
C PHE A 282 3.56 -4.18 7.10
N GLU A 283 4.10 -3.75 8.23
CA GLU A 283 4.10 -4.52 9.47
C GLU A 283 2.79 -4.32 10.23
N ALA A 284 2.19 -5.40 10.74
CA ALA A 284 0.96 -5.34 11.55
C ALA A 284 0.81 -6.56 12.47
N SER A 285 0.12 -6.37 13.61
CA SER A 285 -0.37 -7.51 14.40
C SER A 285 -1.52 -8.21 13.69
N LEU A 286 -1.54 -9.55 13.73
CA LEU A 286 -2.56 -10.38 13.10
C LEU A 286 -3.54 -10.97 14.13
N ILE A 287 -4.69 -11.47 13.66
CA ILE A 287 -5.80 -11.91 14.53
C ILE A 287 -5.44 -13.07 15.46
N HIS A 288 -4.49 -13.92 15.03
CA HIS A 288 -3.96 -15.02 15.83
C HIS A 288 -2.46 -14.78 16.05
N PRO A 289 -1.93 -14.97 17.28
CA PRO A 289 -0.54 -14.67 17.59
C PRO A 289 0.45 -15.48 16.75
N ASP A 290 0.09 -16.69 16.33
CA ASP A 290 0.97 -17.57 15.56
C ASP A 290 0.95 -17.30 14.04
N LEU A 291 0.10 -16.39 13.57
CA LEU A 291 0.11 -15.97 12.17
C LEU A 291 1.26 -15.01 11.93
N LEU A 292 1.96 -15.22 10.82
CA LEU A 292 3.11 -14.42 10.41
C LEU A 292 2.82 -13.54 9.20
N VAL A 293 1.88 -13.95 8.34
CA VAL A 293 1.56 -13.26 7.09
C VAL A 293 0.06 -13.32 6.80
N GLU A 294 -0.48 -12.21 6.30
CA GLU A 294 -1.84 -12.12 5.76
C GLU A 294 -1.82 -11.32 4.46
N VAL A 295 -2.58 -11.76 3.45
CA VAL A 295 -2.67 -11.08 2.15
C VAL A 295 -4.13 -10.86 1.76
N ASP A 296 -4.50 -9.61 1.52
CA ASP A 296 -5.74 -9.27 0.82
C ASP A 296 -5.47 -8.90 -0.64
N ALA A 297 -6.51 -8.95 -1.47
CA ALA A 297 -6.37 -8.59 -2.87
C ALA A 297 -7.64 -8.04 -3.51
N ILE A 298 -7.43 -7.27 -4.58
CA ILE A 298 -8.44 -6.87 -5.54
C ILE A 298 -8.00 -7.38 -6.91
N ALA A 299 -8.89 -8.04 -7.63
CA ALA A 299 -8.62 -8.59 -8.95
C ALA A 299 -9.71 -8.24 -9.96
N ALA A 300 -9.35 -8.12 -11.23
CA ALA A 300 -10.33 -8.13 -12.30
C ALA A 300 -10.89 -9.55 -12.45
N VAL A 301 -12.18 -9.66 -12.69
CA VAL A 301 -12.83 -10.88 -13.16
C VAL A 301 -13.04 -10.66 -14.65
N PRO A 302 -12.27 -11.32 -15.53
CA PRO A 302 -12.54 -11.28 -16.95
C PRO A 302 -14.01 -11.60 -17.17
N GLY A 303 -14.76 -10.65 -17.73
CA GLY A 303 -16.16 -10.91 -18.03
C GLY A 303 -16.27 -12.06 -19.03
N ASP A 304 -17.41 -12.76 -19.02
CA ASP A 304 -17.93 -13.38 -20.23
C ASP A 304 -18.15 -12.25 -21.25
N GLN A 305 -17.09 -11.87 -21.96
CA GLN A 305 -17.15 -10.96 -23.10
C GLN A 305 -17.89 -11.71 -24.21
N THR A 306 -19.22 -11.70 -24.11
CA THR A 306 -20.17 -12.17 -25.12
C THR A 306 -21.07 -11.02 -25.52
#